data_AF-A0A2G9C1X1-F1
#
_entry.id   AF-A0A2G9C1X1-F1
#
_cell.length_a   1.000
_cell.length_b   1.000
_cell.length_c   1.000
_cell.angle_alpha   90.00
_cell.angle_beta   90.00
_cell.angle_gamma   90.00
#
_symmetry.space_group_name_H-M   'P 1'
#
loop_
_entity.id
_entity.type
_entity.pdbx_description
1 polymer ?
#
loop_
_entity_poly.entity_id
_entity_poly.type
_entity_poly.pdbx_seq_one_letter_code
_entity_poly.pdbx_strand_id
1 'polypeptide(L)'
;NAVLAEGQRVLIADPARFDGVAVIGVDEHVWRHTRRGDKYVTVIIDLTPVRDGTGPARLLDMVEGRSKKAFADWLAQRPQEWRDRVDVVAMDGFSGFKTAATEELPDAATVMDPFHVVRLAGNALDECRRRVQLATCGHRGRS
;
A
#
# COMPACT_ATOMS: atom_id res chain seq x y z
N ASN A 1 15.60 10.47 -8.80
CA ASN A 1 15.27 11.71 -8.06
C ASN A 1 14.22 12.60 -8.74
N ALA A 2 13.88 12.43 -10.03
CA ALA A 2 12.88 13.27 -10.69
C ALA A 2 11.42 12.95 -10.29
N VAL A 3 11.05 11.68 -10.08
CA VAL A 3 9.65 11.29 -9.77
C VAL A 3 9.24 11.58 -8.33
N LEU A 4 10.13 11.42 -7.34
CA LEU A 4 9.87 11.85 -5.96
C LEU A 4 9.71 13.37 -5.89
N ALA A 5 10.57 14.10 -6.60
CA ALA A 5 10.48 15.55 -6.72
C ALA A 5 9.19 15.97 -7.43
N GLU A 6 8.80 15.33 -8.54
CA GLU A 6 7.60 15.71 -9.29
C GLU A 6 6.30 15.24 -8.62
N GLY A 7 6.32 14.10 -7.92
CA GLY A 7 5.23 13.66 -7.05
C GLY A 7 5.01 14.62 -5.88
N GLN A 8 6.08 15.11 -5.26
CA GLN A 8 6.02 16.18 -4.26
C GLN A 8 5.51 17.51 -4.84
N ARG A 9 5.97 17.87 -6.05
CA ARG A 9 5.75 19.19 -6.64
C ARG A 9 4.34 19.39 -7.24
N VAL A 10 3.68 18.31 -7.67
CA VAL A 10 2.38 18.40 -8.37
C VAL A 10 1.20 17.92 -7.51
N LEU A 11 1.41 17.07 -6.50
CA LEU A 11 0.31 16.42 -5.77
C LEU A 11 0.29 16.64 -4.23
N ILE A 12 1.41 17.03 -3.60
CA ILE A 12 1.58 16.91 -2.12
C ILE A 12 1.74 18.29 -1.42
N ALA A 13 1.58 19.41 -2.13
CA ALA A 13 1.89 20.74 -1.59
C ALA A 13 0.83 21.32 -0.63
N ASP A 14 -0.42 20.85 -0.68
CA ASP A 14 -1.51 21.38 0.15
C ASP A 14 -1.54 20.73 1.54
N PRO A 15 -1.35 21.47 2.64
CA PRO A 15 -1.51 20.94 4.00
C PRO A 15 -2.93 20.44 4.30
N ALA A 16 -3.96 21.01 3.66
CA ALA A 16 -5.36 20.62 3.86
C ALA A 16 -5.69 19.23 3.26
N ARG A 17 -4.74 18.58 2.56
CA ARG A 17 -4.93 17.23 2.03
C ARG A 17 -5.24 16.18 3.10
N PHE A 18 -4.88 16.47 4.36
CA PHE A 18 -5.14 15.62 5.52
C PHE A 18 -6.54 15.81 6.12
N ASP A 19 -7.28 16.83 5.68
CA ASP A 19 -8.58 17.14 6.23
C ASP A 19 -9.60 16.07 5.84
N GLY A 20 -10.35 15.63 6.87
CA GLY A 20 -11.41 14.63 6.74
C GLY A 20 -10.92 13.20 6.47
N VAL A 21 -9.62 12.91 6.58
CA VAL A 21 -9.10 11.55 6.38
C VAL A 21 -9.53 10.66 7.55
N ALA A 22 -10.21 9.56 7.23
CA ALA A 22 -10.64 8.53 8.17
C ALA A 22 -10.25 7.10 7.72
N VAL A 23 -9.98 6.89 6.42
CA VAL A 23 -9.53 5.60 5.87
C VAL A 23 -8.23 5.81 5.09
N ILE A 24 -7.19 5.07 5.47
CA ILE A 24 -5.89 5.11 4.81
C ILE A 24 -5.62 3.79 4.10
N GLY A 25 -5.19 3.86 2.83
CA GLY A 25 -4.56 2.76 2.10
C GLY A 25 -3.05 2.92 2.10
N VAL A 26 -2.32 1.83 2.33
CA VAL A 26 -0.86 1.78 2.28
C VAL A 26 -0.40 0.68 1.35
N ASP A 27 0.36 1.07 0.31
CA ASP A 27 0.91 0.15 -0.68
C ASP A 27 2.44 0.26 -0.77
N GLU A 28 3.11 -0.86 -1.12
CA GLU A 28 4.56 -0.90 -1.32
C GLU A 28 4.89 -1.02 -2.81
N HIS A 29 5.53 0.01 -3.37
CA HIS A 29 5.98 0.02 -4.75
C HIS A 29 7.50 -0.18 -4.85
N VAL A 30 7.93 -1.19 -5.61
CA VAL A 30 9.35 -1.41 -5.92
C VAL A 30 9.77 -0.59 -7.12
N TRP A 31 10.65 0.39 -6.90
CA TRP A 31 11.34 1.11 -7.96
C TRP A 31 12.69 0.47 -8.26
N ARG A 32 12.83 -0.08 -9.47
CA ARG A 32 14.08 -0.64 -9.99
C ARG A 32 14.63 0.23 -11.10
N HIS A 33 15.80 0.85 -10.89
CA HIS A 33 16.49 1.62 -11.94
C HIS A 33 17.85 1.03 -12.35
N THR A 34 18.36 0.01 -11.64
CA THR A 34 19.62 -0.69 -11.92
C THR A 34 19.49 -2.19 -11.59
N ARG A 35 20.37 -3.04 -12.15
CA ARG A 35 20.43 -4.50 -11.89
C ARG A 35 20.71 -4.87 -10.42
N ARG A 36 21.04 -3.89 -9.57
CA ARG A 36 21.27 -4.03 -8.12
C ARG A 36 20.61 -2.86 -7.38
N GLY A 37 20.00 -3.16 -6.24
CA GLY A 37 19.37 -2.20 -5.34
C GLY A 37 17.89 -2.02 -5.64
N ASP A 38 17.03 -2.75 -4.94
CA ASP A 38 15.60 -2.48 -4.95
C ASP A 38 15.35 -1.23 -4.09
N LYS A 39 14.80 -0.15 -4.67
CA LYS A 39 14.31 0.99 -3.89
C LYS A 39 12.83 0.81 -3.65
N TYR A 40 12.43 0.74 -2.39
CA TYR A 40 11.04 0.64 -2.01
C TYR A 40 10.48 2.04 -1.77
N VAL A 41 9.26 2.28 -2.23
CA VAL A 41 8.48 3.49 -1.96
C VAL A 41 7.17 3.06 -1.34
N THR A 42 6.83 3.67 -0.21
CA THR A 42 5.55 3.48 0.47
C THR A 42 4.59 4.56 -0.01
N VAL A 43 3.49 4.14 -0.63
CA VAL A 43 2.44 5.04 -1.13
C VAL A 43 1.32 5.08 -0.10
N ILE A 44 0.93 6.29 0.30
CA ILE A 44 -0.08 6.52 1.33
C ILE A 44 -1.25 7.24 0.67
N ILE A 45 -2.42 6.64 0.74
CA ILE A 45 -3.60 7.02 -0.02
C ILE A 45 -4.76 7.24 0.97
N ASP A 46 -5.50 8.32 0.80
CA ASP A 46 -6.79 8.51 1.43
C ASP A 46 -7.88 7.81 0.62
N LEU A 47 -8.53 6.85 1.27
CA LEU A 47 -9.64 6.06 0.72
C LEU A 47 -11.00 6.56 1.21
N THR A 48 -11.03 7.59 2.05
CA THR A 48 -12.27 8.14 2.63
C THR A 48 -13.30 8.53 1.57
N PRO A 49 -12.95 9.22 0.46
CA PRO A 49 -13.93 9.57 -0.56
C PRO A 49 -14.52 8.37 -1.30
N VAL A 50 -13.74 7.29 -1.43
CA VAL A 50 -14.19 6.03 -2.04
C VAL A 50 -15.14 5.32 -1.09
N ARG A 51 -14.80 5.23 0.20
CA ARG A 51 -15.68 4.67 1.24
C ARG A 51 -17.02 5.42 1.28
N ASP A 52 -16.97 6.74 1.25
CA ASP A 52 -18.14 7.60 1.46
C ASP A 52 -18.90 7.88 0.14
N GLY A 53 -18.40 7.39 -1.01
CA GLY A 53 -19.02 7.62 -2.32
C GLY A 53 -18.98 9.07 -2.79
N THR A 54 -18.09 9.89 -2.22
CA THR A 54 -17.98 11.33 -2.50
C THR A 54 -16.94 11.65 -3.57
N GLY A 55 -16.08 10.70 -3.93
CA GLY A 55 -15.08 10.92 -4.98
C GLY A 55 -14.04 9.81 -5.10
N PRO A 56 -13.00 10.03 -5.92
CA PRO A 56 -11.89 9.11 -6.07
C PRO A 56 -10.94 9.15 -4.85
N ALA A 57 -10.12 8.11 -4.72
CA ALA A 57 -9.04 8.08 -3.75
C ALA A 57 -8.04 9.22 -3.99
N ARG A 58 -7.46 9.75 -2.91
CA ARG A 58 -6.52 10.89 -2.95
C ARG A 58 -5.14 10.45 -2.50
N LEU A 59 -4.09 10.86 -3.21
CA LEU A 59 -2.72 10.60 -2.77
C LEU A 59 -2.38 11.52 -1.59
N LEU A 60 -1.98 10.96 -0.45
CA LEU A 60 -1.52 11.72 0.71
C LEU A 60 -0.02 11.92 0.69
N ASP A 61 0.74 10.86 0.38
CA ASP A 61 2.19 10.90 0.34
C ASP A 61 2.84 9.73 -0.42
N MET A 62 4.12 9.91 -0.76
CA MET A 62 5.02 8.86 -1.26
C MET A 62 6.36 8.94 -0.55
N VAL A 63 6.61 8.00 0.36
CA VAL A 63 7.78 8.01 1.26
C VAL A 63 8.79 6.95 0.83
N GLU A 64 10.07 7.30 0.72
CA GLU A 64 11.13 6.31 0.44
C GLU A 64 11.31 5.37 1.64
N GLY A 65 11.39 4.06 1.39
CA GLY A 65 11.60 3.05 2.42
C GLY A 65 10.59 1.91 2.36
N ARG A 66 10.83 0.91 3.22
CA ARG A 66 9.93 -0.23 3.37
C ARG A 66 8.74 0.17 4.23
N SER A 67 7.60 -0.25 3.74
CA SER A 67 6.23 0.01 4.19
C SER A 67 6.03 0.09 5.71
N LYS A 68 6.52 -0.86 6.53
CA LYS A 68 6.29 -0.80 8.00
C LYS A 68 6.92 0.42 8.68
N LYS A 69 8.25 0.56 8.56
CA LYS A 69 8.99 1.63 9.26
C LYS A 69 8.69 3.00 8.64
N ALA A 70 8.63 3.06 7.30
CA ALA A 70 8.32 4.29 6.60
C ALA A 70 6.92 4.81 6.98
N PHE A 71 5.92 3.92 7.11
CA PHE A 71 4.58 4.31 7.53
C PHE A 71 4.52 4.75 9.00
N ALA A 72 5.16 4.03 9.92
CA ALA A 72 5.22 4.42 11.33
C ALA A 72 5.90 5.79 11.51
N ASP A 73 7.08 5.99 10.90
CA ASP A 73 7.81 7.26 10.96
C ASP A 73 6.98 8.40 10.34
N TRP A 74 6.17 8.11 9.31
CA TRP A 74 5.28 9.09 8.68
C TRP A 74 4.08 9.45 9.57
N LEU A 75 3.46 8.45 10.23
CA LEU A 75 2.38 8.65 11.20
C LEU A 75 2.85 9.45 12.42
N ALA A 76 4.04 9.17 12.94
CA ALA A 76 4.60 9.86 14.10
C ALA A 76 4.82 11.36 13.86
N GLN A 77 4.89 11.80 12.60
CA GLN A 77 4.99 13.22 12.23
C GLN A 77 3.62 13.92 12.17
N ARG A 78 2.50 13.20 12.33
CA ARG A 78 1.15 13.76 12.31
C ARG A 78 0.66 14.11 13.72
N PRO A 79 -0.15 15.17 13.88
CA PRO A 79 -0.79 15.48 15.16
C PRO A 79 -1.56 14.29 15.71
N GLN A 80 -1.53 14.09 17.04
CA GLN A 80 -2.27 13.01 17.71
C GLN A 80 -3.76 13.08 17.38
N GLU A 81 -4.35 14.29 17.44
CA GLU A 81 -5.75 14.54 17.11
C GLU A 81 -6.17 14.11 15.70
N TRP A 82 -5.21 14.02 14.77
CA TRP A 82 -5.46 13.55 13.41
C TRP A 82 -5.38 12.03 13.35
N ARG A 83 -4.38 11.44 14.02
CA ARG A 83 -4.23 9.98 14.14
C ARG A 83 -5.45 9.34 14.80
N ASP A 84 -6.00 9.97 15.84
CA ASP A 84 -7.19 9.51 16.56
C ASP A 84 -8.47 9.49 15.69
N ARG A 85 -8.48 10.17 14.54
CA ARG A 85 -9.61 10.19 13.59
C ARG A 85 -9.51 9.11 12.50
N VAL A 86 -8.37 8.41 12.42
CA VAL A 86 -8.18 7.35 11.43
C VAL A 86 -8.85 6.09 11.97
N ASP A 87 -9.97 5.71 11.36
CA ASP A 87 -10.76 4.54 11.77
C ASP A 87 -10.19 3.24 11.19
N VAL A 88 -9.62 3.31 9.98
CA VAL A 88 -9.26 2.13 9.18
C VAL A 88 -7.95 2.34 8.45
N VAL A 89 -7.08 1.33 8.49
CA VAL A 89 -5.88 1.26 7.66
C VAL A 89 -5.93 -0.03 6.82
N ALA A 90 -6.07 0.13 5.51
CA ALA A 90 -5.95 -0.94 4.53
C ALA A 90 -4.49 -1.09 4.10
N MET A 91 -3.92 -2.30 4.25
CA MET A 91 -2.51 -2.57 3.96
C MET A 91 -2.36 -3.73 2.98
N ASP A 92 -1.28 -3.71 2.19
CA ASP A 92 -0.88 -4.88 1.39
C ASP A 92 -0.56 -6.08 2.33
N GLY A 93 -0.95 -7.28 1.93
CA GLY A 93 -1.01 -8.49 2.76
C GLY A 93 0.32 -9.12 3.15
N PHE A 94 1.47 -8.45 2.94
CA PHE A 94 2.78 -9.04 3.17
C PHE A 94 3.26 -8.90 4.63
N SER A 95 2.73 -9.76 5.52
CA SER A 95 3.24 -10.28 6.82
C SER A 95 4.01 -9.42 7.85
N GLY A 96 4.38 -8.15 7.61
CA GLY A 96 5.10 -7.30 8.57
C GLY A 96 4.24 -6.27 9.30
N PHE A 97 2.97 -6.13 8.92
CA PHE A 97 2.24 -4.87 9.03
C PHE A 97 1.47 -4.63 10.32
N LYS A 98 1.01 -5.69 10.98
CA LYS A 98 0.10 -5.56 12.10
C LYS A 98 0.66 -4.73 13.25
N THR A 99 1.96 -4.83 13.55
CA THR A 99 2.54 -4.16 14.72
C THR A 99 2.60 -2.62 14.56
N ALA A 100 2.94 -2.09 13.39
CA ALA A 100 3.14 -0.64 13.23
C ALA A 100 1.82 0.14 13.25
N ALA A 101 0.80 -0.39 12.59
CA ALA A 101 -0.55 0.19 12.67
C ALA A 101 -1.08 0.10 14.12
N THR A 102 -0.89 -1.03 14.80
CA THR A 102 -1.37 -1.19 16.19
C THR A 102 -0.62 -0.28 17.19
N GLU A 103 0.66 0.01 16.97
CA GLU A 103 1.44 0.89 17.86
C GLU A 103 1.08 2.37 17.69
N GLU A 104 0.90 2.83 16.45
CA GLU A 104 0.67 4.26 16.14
C GLU A 104 -0.80 4.64 16.01
N LEU A 105 -1.68 3.66 15.77
CA LEU A 105 -3.13 3.80 15.57
C LEU A 105 -3.85 2.66 16.32
N PRO A 106 -3.82 2.66 17.66
CA PRO A 106 -4.31 1.53 18.46
C PRO A 106 -5.80 1.23 18.27
N ASP A 107 -6.59 2.26 17.94
CA ASP A 107 -8.03 2.16 17.75
C ASP A 107 -8.44 1.89 16.29
N ALA A 108 -7.49 1.95 15.34
CA ALA A 108 -7.78 1.76 13.93
C ALA A 108 -7.89 0.28 13.56
N ALA A 109 -8.94 -0.08 12.83
CA ALA A 109 -9.09 -1.40 12.25
C ALA A 109 -8.06 -1.58 11.12
N THR A 110 -7.10 -2.48 11.32
CA THR A 110 -6.16 -2.87 10.25
C THR A 110 -6.78 -3.96 9.38
N VAL A 111 -6.99 -3.65 8.10
CA VAL A 111 -7.59 -4.56 7.10
C VAL A 111 -6.62 -4.83 5.96
N MET A 112 -6.79 -5.97 5.27
CA MET A 112 -6.05 -6.25 4.05
C MET A 112 -6.76 -5.60 2.86
N ASP A 113 -6.00 -4.95 1.98
CA ASP A 113 -6.56 -4.35 0.76
C ASP A 113 -7.19 -5.42 -0.15
N PRO A 114 -8.49 -5.30 -0.53
CA PRO A 114 -9.16 -6.21 -1.45
C PRO A 114 -8.44 -6.43 -2.78
N PHE A 115 -7.73 -5.43 -3.33
CA PHE A 115 -6.98 -5.61 -4.58
C PHE A 115 -5.89 -6.68 -4.43
N HIS A 116 -5.14 -6.60 -3.34
CA HIS A 116 -4.08 -7.55 -3.02
C HIS A 116 -4.66 -8.92 -2.64
N VAL A 117 -5.81 -8.97 -1.95
CA VAL A 117 -6.54 -10.22 -1.69
C VAL A 117 -6.93 -10.92 -2.98
N VAL A 118 -7.53 -10.18 -3.93
CA VAL A 118 -7.95 -10.73 -5.23
C VAL A 118 -6.74 -11.15 -6.05
N ARG A 119 -5.65 -10.38 -6.04
CA ARG A 119 -4.40 -10.74 -6.71
C ARG A 119 -3.79 -12.01 -6.13
N LEU A 120 -3.77 -12.16 -4.81
CA LEU A 120 -3.24 -13.34 -4.14
C LEU A 120 -4.09 -14.58 -4.47
N ALA A 121 -5.41 -14.45 -4.46
CA ALA A 121 -6.32 -15.50 -4.90
C ALA A 121 -6.09 -15.88 -6.38
N GLY A 122 -5.91 -14.87 -7.25
CA GLY A 122 -5.59 -15.07 -8.67
C GLY A 122 -4.27 -15.83 -8.88
N ASN A 123 -3.21 -15.47 -8.16
CA ASN A 123 -1.91 -16.15 -8.24
C ASN A 123 -2.01 -17.62 -7.80
N ALA A 124 -2.71 -17.89 -6.68
CA ALA A 124 -2.90 -19.25 -6.18
C ALA A 124 -3.71 -20.12 -7.17
N LEU A 125 -4.74 -19.54 -7.79
CA LEU A 125 -5.49 -20.19 -8.86
C LEU A 125 -4.60 -20.51 -10.06
N ASP A 126 -3.76 -19.57 -10.46
CA ASP A 126 -2.82 -19.73 -11.56
C ASP A 126 -1.77 -20.83 -11.31
N GLU A 127 -1.25 -20.94 -10.09
CA GLU A 127 -0.37 -22.04 -9.70
C GLU A 127 -1.06 -23.40 -9.80
N CYS A 128 -2.27 -23.49 -9.27
CA CYS A 128 -3.07 -24.71 -9.36
C CYS A 128 -3.33 -25.09 -10.82
N ARG A 129 -3.71 -24.12 -11.66
CA ARG A 129 -3.94 -24.32 -13.11
C ARG A 129 -2.68 -24.80 -13.81
N ARG A 130 -1.54 -24.15 -13.58
CA ARG A 130 -0.25 -24.55 -14.15
C ARG A 130 0.11 -25.98 -13.76
N ARG A 131 -0.04 -26.35 -12.48
CA ARG A 131 0.24 -27.70 -11.99
C ARG A 131 -0.63 -28.75 -12.68
N VAL A 132 -1.94 -28.53 -12.75
CA VAL A 132 -2.87 -29.46 -13.42
C VAL A 132 -2.55 -29.57 -14.90
N GLN A 133 -2.32 -28.45 -15.58
CA GLN A 133 -1.98 -28.45 -17.00
C GLN A 133 -0.66 -29.17 -17.28
N LEU A 134 0.35 -29.03 -16.43
CA LEU A 134 1.60 -29.76 -16.53
C LEU A 134 1.41 -31.26 -16.28
N ALA A 135 0.59 -31.63 -15.30
CA ALA A 135 0.26 -33.02 -15.02
C ALA A 135 -0.51 -33.69 -16.17
N THR A 136 -1.40 -32.95 -16.84
CA THR A 136 -2.24 -33.48 -17.92
C THR A 136 -1.57 -33.42 -19.29
N CYS A 137 -0.83 -32.36 -19.61
CA CYS A 137 -0.31 -32.10 -20.95
C CYS A 137 1.22 -32.17 -21.06
N GLY A 138 1.93 -32.39 -19.95
CA GLY A 138 3.39 -32.38 -19.88
C GLY A 138 4.00 -30.97 -20.02
N HIS A 139 5.32 -30.89 -19.86
CA HIS A 139 6.07 -29.64 -20.08
C HIS A 139 6.28 -29.41 -21.58
N ARG A 140 5.93 -28.22 -22.10
CA ARG A 140 6.38 -27.80 -23.44
C ARG A 140 7.79 -27.21 -23.35
N GLY A 141 8.70 -27.75 -24.15
CA GLY A 141 10.09 -27.30 -24.27
C GLY A 141 11.11 -28.29 -23.70
N ARG A 142 11.37 -29.36 -24.44
CA ARG A 142 12.66 -30.06 -24.44
C ARG A 142 12.98 -30.48 -25.87
N SER A 143 13.91 -29.77 -26.48
CA SER A 143 14.74 -30.17 -27.60
C SER A 143 16.09 -29.53 -27.39
#